data_AF-A0A2R6EEK4-F1
#
_entry.id   AF-A0A2R6EEK4-F1
#
_cell.length_a   1.000
_cell.length_b   1.000
_cell.length_c   1.000
_cell.angle_alpha   90.00
_cell.angle_beta   90.00
_cell.angle_gamma   90.00
#
_symmetry.space_group_name_H-M   'P 1'
#
loop_
_entity.id
_entity.type
_entity.pdbx_description
1 polymer ?
#
loop_
_entity_poly.entity_id
_entity_poly.type
_entity_poly.pdbx_seq_one_letter_code
_entity_poly.pdbx_strand_id
1 'polypeptide(L)'
;MKRTVSTDEAPAAVGAYSQATTTGDLLFTAGQLPLTVEGELLDDEPVAVQARQCLENVETILASEGLEMSDVLKVTVFLDDVDDFAEMNDTYAGFFEEDPPARSAVEVGAVPKGAAVEIEAVAAVE
;
A
#
# COMPACT_ATOMS: atom_id res chain seq x y z
N MET A 1 -14.83 15.29 -9.43
CA MET A 1 -14.12 16.43 -8.79
C MET A 1 -13.13 15.84 -7.81
N LYS A 2 -11.90 16.36 -7.68
CA LYS A 2 -10.91 15.78 -6.75
C LYS A 2 -11.39 15.91 -5.29
N ARG A 3 -11.30 14.83 -4.52
CA ARG A 3 -11.46 14.78 -3.07
C ARG A 3 -10.27 14.09 -2.42
N THR A 4 -9.92 14.50 -1.22
CA THR A 4 -8.93 13.83 -0.36
C THR A 4 -9.61 12.78 0.51
N VAL A 5 -8.98 11.63 0.66
CA VAL A 5 -9.40 10.54 1.55
C VAL A 5 -8.52 10.60 2.79
N SER A 6 -9.15 10.42 3.96
CA SER A 6 -8.48 10.42 5.26
C SER A 6 -9.26 9.52 6.22
N THR A 7 -8.56 8.61 6.88
CA THR A 7 -9.08 7.75 7.96
C THR A 7 -8.11 7.73 9.13
N ASP A 8 -8.64 7.60 10.35
CA ASP A 8 -7.88 7.43 11.59
C ASP A 8 -7.45 5.96 11.80
N GLU A 9 -7.87 5.04 10.93
CA GLU A 9 -7.56 3.60 11.00
C GLU A 9 -6.29 3.22 10.22
N ALA A 10 -5.76 4.14 9.41
CA ALA A 10 -4.50 3.98 8.68
C ALA A 10 -3.48 5.04 9.14
N PRO A 11 -2.17 4.83 8.92
CA PRO A 11 -1.14 5.78 9.34
C PRO A 11 -1.40 7.19 8.81
N ALA A 12 -1.31 8.18 9.69
CA ALA A 12 -1.58 9.56 9.32
C ALA A 12 -0.58 10.06 8.26
N ALA A 13 -1.06 10.88 7.32
CA ALA A 13 -0.19 11.60 6.39
C ALA A 13 0.58 12.70 7.14
N VAL A 14 1.85 12.42 7.49
CA VAL A 14 2.71 13.33 8.28
C VAL A 14 3.44 14.40 7.45
N GLY A 15 3.16 14.50 6.15
CA GLY A 15 3.82 15.40 5.21
C GLY A 15 2.86 16.15 4.29
N ALA A 16 3.40 16.75 3.22
CA ALA A 16 2.62 17.49 2.23
C ALA A 16 1.92 16.56 1.20
N TYR A 17 1.19 15.55 1.67
CA TYR A 17 0.45 14.58 0.86
C TYR A 17 -0.83 14.11 1.58
N SER A 18 -1.68 13.34 0.90
CA SER A 18 -2.89 12.72 1.47
C SER A 18 -2.76 11.20 1.42
N GLN A 19 -3.41 10.47 2.34
CA GLN A 19 -3.44 9.00 2.32
C GLN A 19 -3.93 8.46 0.97
N ALA A 20 -5.00 9.06 0.43
CA ALA A 20 -5.43 8.84 -0.94
C ALA A 20 -6.17 10.08 -1.49
N THR A 21 -6.38 10.08 -2.80
CA THR A 21 -7.29 11.03 -3.46
C THR A 21 -8.15 10.30 -4.48
N THR A 22 -9.39 10.77 -4.65
CA THR A 22 -10.34 10.18 -5.58
C THR A 22 -11.04 11.24 -6.42
N THR A 23 -11.49 10.86 -7.60
CA THR A 23 -12.37 11.68 -8.46
C THR A 23 -13.84 11.31 -8.35
N GLY A 24 -14.15 10.18 -7.71
CA GLY A 24 -15.44 9.50 -7.75
C GLY A 24 -15.45 8.23 -8.62
N ASP A 25 -14.53 8.13 -9.59
CA ASP A 25 -14.42 6.96 -10.50
C ASP A 25 -13.16 6.12 -10.22
N LEU A 26 -12.09 6.78 -9.77
CA LEU A 26 -10.80 6.17 -9.44
C LEU A 26 -10.29 6.73 -8.12
N LEU A 27 -9.70 5.85 -7.32
CA LEU A 27 -8.97 6.16 -6.09
C LEU A 27 -7.48 5.85 -6.28
N PHE A 28 -6.63 6.79 -5.86
CA PHE A 28 -5.18 6.65 -5.87
C PHE A 28 -4.68 6.75 -4.44
N THR A 29 -4.02 5.70 -3.93
CA THR A 29 -3.32 5.77 -2.63
C THR A 29 -1.98 6.47 -2.80
N ALA A 30 -1.51 7.12 -1.74
CA ALA A 30 -0.07 7.34 -1.58
C ALA A 30 0.62 5.98 -1.38
N GLY A 31 1.95 5.97 -1.51
CA GLY A 31 2.74 4.82 -1.10
C GLY A 31 2.60 4.57 0.40
N GLN A 32 2.27 3.33 0.73
CA GLN A 32 2.14 2.84 2.09
C GLN A 32 3.47 2.23 2.51
N LEU A 33 4.00 2.73 3.62
CA LEU A 33 5.12 2.17 4.36
C LEU A 33 4.59 1.16 5.40
N PRO A 34 5.47 0.33 5.98
CA PRO A 34 5.10 -0.59 7.07
C PRO A 34 4.96 0.17 8.39
N LEU A 35 4.03 1.12 8.42
CA LEU A 35 3.66 1.89 9.58
C LEU A 35 2.38 1.31 10.19
N THR A 36 2.34 1.18 11.52
CA THR A 36 1.09 0.93 12.25
C THR A 36 0.21 2.18 12.25
N VAL A 37 -1.06 2.05 12.62
CA VAL A 37 -1.98 3.19 12.76
C VAL A 37 -1.48 4.21 13.79
N GLU A 38 -0.77 3.76 14.83
CA GLU A 38 -0.10 4.63 15.81
C GLU A 38 1.15 5.33 15.26
N GLY A 39 1.60 4.97 14.05
CA GLY A 39 2.76 5.53 13.37
C GLY A 39 4.09 4.88 13.76
N GLU A 40 4.07 3.71 14.38
CA GLU A 40 5.26 2.89 14.61
C GLU A 40 5.74 2.31 13.29
N LEU A 41 7.04 2.42 13.00
CA LEU A 41 7.65 1.86 11.80
C LEU A 41 8.19 0.46 12.11
N LEU A 42 7.87 -0.52 11.26
CA LEU A 42 8.31 -1.90 11.39
C LEU A 42 9.53 -2.19 10.50
N ASP A 43 10.48 -1.26 10.41
CA ASP A 43 11.65 -1.35 9.50
C ASP A 43 12.66 -2.43 9.91
N ASP A 44 12.60 -2.92 11.14
CA ASP A 44 13.41 -4.00 11.67
C ASP A 44 12.78 -5.40 11.53
N GLU A 45 11.53 -5.48 11.07
CA GLU A 45 10.82 -6.74 10.84
C GLU A 45 11.15 -7.36 9.47
N PRO A 46 10.94 -8.68 9.28
CA PRO A 46 11.11 -9.33 7.98
C PRO A 46 10.24 -8.69 6.88
N VAL A 47 10.70 -8.73 5.63
CA VAL A 47 9.99 -8.11 4.50
C VAL A 47 8.55 -8.63 4.34
N ALA A 48 8.26 -9.88 4.72
CA ALA A 48 6.90 -10.40 4.77
C ALA A 48 5.99 -9.62 5.72
N VAL A 49 6.48 -9.28 6.92
CA VAL A 49 5.72 -8.51 7.91
C VAL A 49 5.53 -7.08 7.42
N GLN A 50 6.57 -6.48 6.84
CA GLN A 50 6.50 -5.14 6.27
C GLN A 50 5.50 -5.07 5.11
N ALA A 51 5.55 -6.04 4.19
CA ALA A 51 4.63 -6.13 3.05
C ALA A 51 3.18 -6.30 3.50
N ARG A 52 2.95 -7.13 4.53
CA ARG A 52 1.62 -7.29 5.14
C ARG A 52 1.10 -5.95 5.66
N GLN A 53 1.90 -5.25 6.46
CA GLN A 53 1.48 -3.95 7.02
C GLN A 53 1.19 -2.93 5.91
N CYS A 54 2.00 -2.88 4.84
CA CYS A 54 1.74 -2.00 3.70
C CYS A 54 0.39 -2.32 3.03
N LEU A 55 0.08 -3.59 2.83
CA LEU A 55 -1.17 -4.04 2.19
C LEU A 55 -2.39 -3.83 3.09
N GLU A 56 -2.28 -4.05 4.41
CA GLU A 56 -3.33 -3.74 5.40
C GLU A 56 -3.62 -2.23 5.44
N ASN A 57 -2.60 -1.39 5.28
CA ASN A 57 -2.77 0.05 5.17
C ASN A 57 -3.51 0.43 3.89
N VAL A 58 -3.18 -0.19 2.74
CA VAL A 58 -3.93 -0.02 1.48
C VAL A 58 -5.39 -0.43 1.66
N GLU A 59 -5.63 -1.64 2.19
CA GLU A 59 -6.96 -2.18 2.44
C GLU A 59 -7.79 -1.25 3.33
N THR A 60 -7.19 -0.74 4.41
CA THR A 60 -7.87 0.16 5.34
C THR A 60 -8.26 1.49 4.69
N ILE A 61 -7.38 2.05 3.84
CA ILE A 61 -7.69 3.28 3.08
C ILE A 61 -8.84 3.02 2.09
N LEU A 62 -8.84 1.88 1.40
CA LEU A 62 -9.91 1.48 0.49
C LEU A 62 -11.25 1.28 1.23
N ALA A 63 -11.22 0.57 2.36
CA ALA A 63 -12.40 0.31 3.18
C ALA A 63 -13.05 1.59 3.73
N SER A 64 -12.26 2.64 4.00
CA SER A 64 -12.78 3.96 4.41
C SER A 64 -13.66 4.62 3.34
N GLU A 65 -13.55 4.17 2.10
CA GLU A 65 -14.32 4.60 0.94
C GLU A 65 -15.33 3.54 0.46
N GLY A 66 -15.53 2.47 1.24
CA GLY A 66 -16.42 1.37 0.91
C GLY A 66 -15.91 0.44 -0.18
N LEU A 67 -14.60 0.42 -0.43
CA LEU A 67 -13.94 -0.43 -1.43
C LEU A 67 -13.23 -1.61 -0.76
N GLU A 68 -12.97 -2.65 -1.54
CA GLU A 68 -12.26 -3.87 -1.14
C GLU A 68 -10.97 -4.03 -1.97
N MET A 69 -10.10 -4.97 -1.58
CA MET A 69 -8.87 -5.27 -2.32
C MET A 69 -9.14 -5.76 -3.76
N SER A 70 -10.30 -6.35 -4.01
CA SER A 70 -10.78 -6.76 -5.34
C SER A 70 -11.05 -5.58 -6.29
N ASP A 71 -11.23 -4.37 -5.77
CA ASP A 71 -11.43 -3.16 -6.60
C ASP A 71 -10.11 -2.58 -7.12
N VAL A 72 -8.97 -3.11 -6.68
CA VAL A 72 -7.64 -2.65 -7.09
C VAL A 72 -7.38 -3.04 -8.54
N LEU A 73 -7.03 -2.05 -9.36
CA LEU A 73 -6.68 -2.23 -10.77
C LEU A 73 -5.17 -2.38 -10.98
N LYS A 74 -4.37 -1.65 -10.18
CA LYS A 74 -2.91 -1.58 -10.33
C LYS A 74 -2.24 -1.44 -8.97
N VAL A 75 -1.18 -2.22 -8.76
CA VAL A 75 -0.23 -2.06 -7.64
C VAL A 75 1.18 -1.77 -8.15
N THR A 76 1.89 -0.84 -7.52
CA THR A 76 3.34 -0.68 -7.69
C THR A 76 4.02 -1.03 -6.37
N VAL A 77 4.98 -1.96 -6.42
CA VAL A 77 5.80 -2.37 -5.26
C VAL A 77 7.22 -1.86 -5.47
N PHE A 78 7.73 -1.13 -4.49
CA PHE A 78 9.11 -0.66 -4.42
C PHE A 78 9.83 -1.45 -3.34
N LEU A 79 10.88 -2.18 -3.71
CA LEU A 79 11.72 -2.97 -2.80
C LEU A 79 13.08 -2.29 -2.62
N ASP A 80 13.64 -2.34 -1.41
CA ASP A 80 15.02 -1.92 -1.16
C ASP A 80 16.03 -2.96 -1.69
N ASP A 81 15.67 -4.24 -1.64
CA ASP A 81 16.43 -5.38 -2.17
C ASP A 81 15.50 -6.30 -2.98
N VAL A 82 15.84 -6.59 -4.25
CA VAL A 82 15.04 -7.50 -5.08
C VAL A 82 15.12 -8.96 -4.63
N ASP A 83 16.14 -9.35 -3.87
CA ASP A 83 16.28 -10.74 -3.39
C ASP A 83 15.15 -11.11 -2.41
N ASP A 84 14.53 -10.11 -1.78
CA ASP A 84 13.36 -10.23 -0.90
C ASP A 84 12.02 -10.44 -1.65
N PHE A 85 12.04 -10.38 -2.99
CA PHE A 85 10.83 -10.46 -3.81
C PHE A 85 9.98 -11.70 -3.53
N ALA A 86 10.60 -12.87 -3.34
CA ALA A 86 9.85 -14.11 -3.12
C ALA A 86 9.05 -14.07 -1.81
N GLU A 87 9.69 -13.64 -0.71
CA GLU A 87 9.07 -13.54 0.60
C GLU A 87 7.96 -12.47 0.62
N MET A 88 8.21 -11.31 0.01
CA MET A 88 7.17 -10.30 -0.18
C MET A 88 6.00 -10.84 -1.01
N ASN A 89 6.28 -11.56 -2.10
CA ASN A 89 5.26 -12.05 -3.03
C ASN A 89 4.35 -13.11 -2.38
N ASP A 90 4.89 -13.97 -1.52
CA ASP A 90 4.09 -14.95 -0.77
C ASP A 90 3.08 -14.27 0.16
N THR A 91 3.48 -13.16 0.79
CA THR A 91 2.55 -12.33 1.58
C THR A 91 1.52 -11.64 0.69
N TYR A 92 1.98 -11.03 -0.40
CA TYR A 92 1.12 -10.34 -1.36
C TYR A 92 0.02 -11.23 -1.94
N ALA A 93 0.34 -12.49 -2.26
CA ALA A 93 -0.62 -13.44 -2.81
C ALA A 93 -1.82 -13.71 -1.88
N GLY A 94 -1.65 -13.55 -0.56
CA GLY A 94 -2.75 -13.70 0.42
C GLY A 94 -3.79 -12.58 0.38
N PHE A 95 -3.49 -11.43 -0.25
CA PHE A 95 -4.43 -10.31 -0.40
C PHE A 95 -5.17 -10.32 -1.75
N PHE A 96 -4.73 -11.14 -2.70
CA PHE A 96 -5.26 -11.20 -4.07
C PHE A 96 -5.39 -12.65 -4.54
N GLU A 97 -6.38 -13.38 -3.99
CA GLU A 97 -6.57 -14.80 -4.27
C GLU A 97 -7.10 -15.07 -5.68
N GLU A 98 -8.01 -14.22 -6.17
CA GLU A 98 -8.64 -14.30 -7.49
C GLU A 98 -8.47 -12.96 -8.24
N ASP A 99 -8.25 -13.03 -9.56
CA ASP A 99 -8.12 -11.86 -10.45
C ASP A 99 -7.18 -10.73 -9.94
N PRO A 100 -5.89 -11.01 -9.70
CA PRO A 100 -4.98 -10.03 -9.12
C PRO A 100 -4.80 -8.80 -10.04
N PRO A 101 -4.53 -7.61 -9.47
CA PRO A 101 -4.35 -6.39 -10.24
C PRO A 101 -3.12 -6.48 -11.16
N ALA A 102 -3.07 -5.59 -12.15
CA ALA A 102 -1.82 -5.34 -12.85
C ALA A 102 -0.74 -4.94 -11.83
N ARG A 103 0.51 -5.37 -12.02
CA ARG A 103 1.59 -5.11 -11.05
C ARG A 103 2.91 -4.73 -11.70
N SER A 104 3.61 -3.80 -11.05
CA SER A 104 5.05 -3.58 -11.24
C SER A 104 5.73 -3.81 -9.90
N ALA A 105 6.84 -4.55 -9.88
CA ALA A 105 7.70 -4.69 -8.71
C ALA A 105 9.12 -4.36 -9.13
N VAL A 106 9.76 -3.42 -8.45
CA VAL A 106 11.08 -2.90 -8.80
C VAL A 106 11.94 -2.67 -7.57
N GLU A 107 13.24 -2.89 -7.71
CA GLU A 107 14.22 -2.41 -6.75
C GLU A 107 14.43 -0.90 -6.91
N VAL A 108 14.55 -0.20 -5.78
CA VAL A 108 14.87 1.24 -5.72
C VAL A 108 16.13 1.46 -4.90
N GLY A 109 16.77 2.63 -5.04
CA GLY A 109 18.02 2.89 -4.32
C GLY A 109 17.89 3.09 -2.81
N ALA A 110 16.67 3.41 -2.34
CA ALA A 110 16.29 3.44 -0.93
C ALA A 110 14.76 3.60 -0.82
N VAL A 111 14.14 2.87 0.11
CA VAL A 111 12.75 3.12 0.52
C VAL A 111 12.74 4.12 1.70
N PRO A 112 11.76 5.04 1.79
CA PRO A 112 11.69 6.03 2.86
C PRO A 112 11.75 5.41 4.27
N LYS A 113 12.44 6.12 5.17
CA LYS A 113 12.68 5.71 6.57
C LYS A 113 13.46 4.38 6.75
N GLY A 114 14.00 3.79 5.69
CA GLY A 114 14.79 2.56 5.78
C GLY A 114 13.96 1.27 5.80
N ALA A 115 12.68 1.35 5.44
CA ALA A 115 11.86 0.15 5.24
C ALA A 115 12.41 -0.72 4.09
N ALA A 116 12.04 -1.99 4.05
CA ALA A 116 12.36 -2.91 2.96
C ALA A 116 11.39 -2.79 1.78
N VAL A 117 10.18 -2.28 2.01
CA VAL A 117 9.12 -2.21 0.98
C VAL A 117 8.19 -1.01 1.16
N GLU A 118 7.74 -0.45 0.03
CA GLU A 118 6.64 0.53 -0.06
C GLU A 118 5.67 0.09 -1.18
N ILE A 119 4.36 0.24 -0.94
CA ILE A 119 3.32 -0.21 -1.87
C ILE A 119 2.29 0.89 -2.13
N GLU A 120 2.03 1.20 -3.40
CA GLU A 120 0.92 2.07 -3.80
C GLU A 120 -0.10 1.30 -4.65
N ALA A 121 -1.35 1.76 -4.62
CA ALA A 121 -2.46 1.15 -5.35
C ALA A 121 -3.34 2.18 -6.07
N VAL A 122 -3.94 1.73 -7.18
CA VAL A 122 -5.03 2.43 -7.88
C VAL A 122 -6.23 1.51 -7.94
N ALA A 123 -7.38 1.98 -7.48
CA ALA A 123 -8.63 1.22 -7.45
C ALA A 123 -9.74 1.90 -8.26
N ALA A 124 -10.66 1.10 -8.78
CA ALA A 124 -11.93 1.57 -9.32
C ALA A 124 -12.88 1.92 -8.16
N VAL A 125 -13.71 2.93 -8.37
CA VAL A 125 -14.80 3.28 -7.45
C VAL A 125 -16.08 3.13 -8.28
N GLU A 126 -16.77 1.99 -8.15
CA GLU A 126 -18.05 1.71 -8.84
C GLU A 126 -19.21 1.56 -7.85
#